data_AF-A0A1N7MX80-F1
#
_entry.id   AF-A0A1N7MX80-F1
#
_cell.length_a   1.000
_cell.length_b   1.000
_cell.length_c   1.000
_cell.angle_alpha   90.00
_cell.angle_beta   90.00
_cell.angle_gamma   90.00
#
_symmetry.space_group_name_H-M   'P 1'
#
loop_
_entity.id
_entity.type
_entity.pdbx_description
1 polymer ?
#
loop_
_entity_poly.entity_id
_entity_poly.type
_entity_poly.pdbx_seq_one_letter_code
_entity_poly.pdbx_strand_id
1 'polypeptide(L)'
;MLLQPKHHDKPFSFFSVASAFSEEQCAALECLFVQAGEWQHHDGDFYRCALKDVTENIPATFQTEVLVRMREITGLPLVNRVLVTTQRMLPGHVIGLHSDRPLLGYEFVRLVVQLNKEWQPDHGGVLELFSSPESAASFRLDPEYNAAFGFALHAESYHGVTEVSQPRQTVVFNFWHVANTVELAAHLQTLFANLHFSELPAALNPIASDAELNLPEDITFRAGTAAIALHRWGYDEAIIVAGYQHSAGLLLCNRSDTETYAAVLLADWIAFLYLDSFDLARWKILCSELDGIEVFAQLMQTWELCLPELSV
;
A
#
# COMPACT_ATOMS: atom_id res chain seq x y z
N MET A 1 2.35 12.83 -21.44
CA MET A 1 3.06 12.80 -20.16
C MET A 1 3.56 11.39 -19.88
N LEU A 2 4.57 11.24 -19.02
CA LEU A 2 5.12 9.98 -18.55
C LEU A 2 5.42 9.00 -19.70
N LEU A 3 6.08 9.53 -20.73
CA LEU A 3 6.47 8.75 -21.91
C LEU A 3 7.81 8.05 -21.63
N GLN A 4 7.96 6.85 -22.17
CA GLN A 4 9.22 6.08 -22.13
C GLN A 4 9.72 5.79 -20.69
N PRO A 5 8.93 5.13 -19.82
CA PRO A 5 9.42 4.72 -18.51
C PRO A 5 10.61 3.77 -18.66
N LYS A 6 11.67 4.04 -17.90
CA LYS A 6 12.79 3.12 -17.75
C LYS A 6 12.55 2.28 -16.51
N HIS A 7 12.28 0.99 -16.70
CA HIS A 7 12.04 0.04 -15.61
C HIS A 7 13.34 -0.51 -15.03
N HIS A 8 13.30 -0.76 -13.72
CA HIS A 8 14.38 -1.31 -12.93
C HIS A 8 13.81 -2.35 -11.97
N ASP A 9 14.50 -3.48 -11.80
CA ASP A 9 14.05 -4.58 -10.93
C ASP A 9 14.80 -4.64 -9.59
N LYS A 10 15.83 -3.81 -9.42
CA LYS A 10 16.69 -3.80 -8.23
C LYS A 10 16.89 -2.38 -7.72
N PRO A 11 16.85 -2.13 -6.39
CA PRO A 11 16.72 -3.15 -5.32
C PRO A 11 15.32 -3.74 -5.15
N PHE A 12 14.32 -3.05 -5.69
CA PHE A 12 12.95 -3.53 -5.89
C PHE A 12 12.45 -2.97 -7.23
N SER A 13 11.24 -3.33 -7.65
CA SER A 13 10.67 -2.84 -8.90
C SER A 13 10.30 -1.36 -8.83
N PHE A 14 10.88 -0.55 -9.71
CA PHE A 14 10.55 0.86 -9.88
C PHE A 14 10.74 1.29 -11.34
N PHE A 15 10.35 2.53 -11.65
CA PHE A 15 10.66 3.17 -12.91
C PHE A 15 11.09 4.63 -12.73
N SER A 16 11.80 5.15 -13.72
CA SER A 16 12.11 6.57 -13.85
C SER A 16 11.71 7.11 -15.22
N VAL A 17 11.41 8.41 -15.27
CA VAL A 17 11.11 9.15 -16.50
C VAL A 17 11.89 10.46 -16.46
N ALA A 18 12.76 10.72 -17.44
CA ALA A 18 13.61 11.92 -17.45
C ALA A 18 12.85 13.23 -17.77
N SER A 19 11.78 13.14 -18.58
CA SER A 19 10.90 14.27 -18.91
C SER A 19 9.45 13.83 -18.78
N ALA A 20 8.93 13.96 -17.57
CA ALA A 20 7.64 13.41 -17.18
C ALA A 20 6.46 14.22 -17.76
N PHE A 21 6.58 15.54 -17.84
CA PHE A 21 5.47 16.42 -18.20
C PHE A 21 5.86 17.43 -19.28
N SER A 22 4.86 17.96 -20.00
CA SER A 22 5.08 19.11 -20.89
C SER A 22 5.43 20.36 -20.09
N GLU A 23 5.97 21.40 -20.75
CA GLU A 23 6.27 22.68 -20.08
C GLU A 23 5.03 23.30 -19.43
N GLU A 24 3.88 23.24 -20.10
CA GLU A 24 2.59 23.71 -19.56
C GLU A 24 2.18 22.94 -18.30
N GLN A 25 2.32 21.62 -18.31
CA GLN A 25 2.04 20.78 -17.16
C GLN A 25 3.01 21.05 -16.00
N CYS A 26 4.31 21.21 -16.28
CA CYS A 26 5.28 21.60 -15.27
C CYS A 26 4.94 22.96 -14.65
N ALA A 27 4.58 23.96 -15.46
CA ALA A 27 4.19 25.28 -14.97
C ALA A 27 2.95 25.18 -14.06
N ALA A 28 1.96 24.37 -14.42
CA ALA A 28 0.79 24.12 -13.57
C ALA A 28 1.17 23.48 -12.22
N LEU A 29 2.09 22.50 -12.23
CA LEU A 29 2.60 21.87 -11.01
C LEU A 29 3.45 22.82 -10.15
N GLU A 30 4.27 23.66 -10.76
CA GLU A 30 5.06 24.70 -10.09
C GLU A 30 4.17 25.73 -9.38
N CYS A 31 3.03 26.10 -9.98
CA CYS A 31 2.06 27.02 -9.37
C CYS A 31 1.50 26.51 -8.03
N LEU A 32 1.52 25.20 -7.77
CA LEU A 32 1.02 24.63 -6.51
C LEU A 32 1.83 25.11 -5.30
N PHE A 33 3.11 25.46 -5.47
CA PHE A 33 3.99 25.90 -4.38
C PHE A 33 3.79 27.35 -3.93
N VAL A 34 3.17 28.19 -4.78
CA VAL A 34 2.89 29.61 -4.50
C VAL A 34 1.45 29.86 -4.08
N GLN A 35 0.56 28.87 -4.26
CA GLN A 35 -0.81 28.94 -3.79
C GLN A 35 -0.87 28.98 -2.26
N ALA A 36 -1.78 29.80 -1.74
CA ALA A 36 -2.11 29.83 -0.32
C ALA A 36 -2.60 28.45 0.17
N GLY A 37 -2.33 28.15 1.43
CA GLY A 37 -2.69 26.87 2.04
C GLY A 37 -1.82 26.60 3.27
N GLU A 38 -2.30 25.70 4.11
CA GLU A 38 -1.56 25.28 5.31
C GLU A 38 -0.52 24.24 4.93
N TRP A 39 0.72 24.45 5.39
CA TRP A 39 1.79 23.47 5.28
C TRP A 39 1.84 22.65 6.57
N GLN A 40 1.77 21.34 6.43
CA GLN A 40 1.99 20.40 7.51
C GLN A 40 3.49 20.20 7.67
N HIS A 41 4.04 20.71 8.77
CA HIS A 41 5.46 20.62 9.08
C HIS A 41 5.74 19.33 9.84
N HIS A 42 6.67 18.55 9.30
CA HIS A 42 7.26 17.41 9.97
C HIS A 42 8.69 17.77 10.32
N ASP A 43 9.00 17.79 11.62
CA ASP A 43 10.31 18.20 12.15
C ASP A 43 10.94 17.08 13.03
N GLY A 44 10.66 15.82 12.71
CA GLY A 44 11.25 14.68 13.42
C GLY A 44 12.69 14.44 12.99
N ASP A 45 13.51 13.85 13.87
CA ASP A 45 14.94 13.56 13.58
C ASP A 45 15.14 12.77 12.27
N PHE A 46 14.16 11.93 11.95
CA PHE A 46 14.15 11.05 10.78
C PHE A 46 13.50 11.66 9.54
N TYR A 47 12.54 12.59 9.71
CA TYR A 47 11.70 13.08 8.61
C TYR A 47 11.44 14.57 8.78
N ARG A 48 12.19 15.37 8.01
CA ARG A 48 12.12 16.84 8.05
C ARG A 48 11.64 17.37 6.71
N CYS A 49 10.36 17.69 6.58
CA CYS A 49 9.81 18.33 5.39
C CYS A 49 8.47 19.01 5.69
N ALA A 50 8.02 19.86 4.76
CA ALA A 50 6.68 20.42 4.78
C ALA A 50 5.85 19.79 3.67
N LEU A 51 4.66 19.31 4.01
CA LEU A 51 3.71 18.72 3.06
C LEU A 51 2.47 19.61 2.94
N LYS A 52 1.83 19.61 1.78
CA LYS A 52 0.54 20.26 1.57
C LYS A 52 -0.29 19.44 0.61
N ASP A 53 -1.50 19.07 1.00
CA ASP A 53 -2.49 18.48 0.10
C ASP A 53 -2.94 19.55 -0.91
N VAL A 54 -2.82 19.21 -2.18
CA VAL A 54 -3.16 20.07 -3.32
C VAL A 54 -4.03 19.34 -4.33
N THR A 55 -4.66 18.24 -3.91
CA THR A 55 -5.47 17.38 -4.77
C THR A 55 -6.55 18.18 -5.49
N GLU A 56 -7.28 19.02 -4.75
CA GLU A 56 -8.35 19.87 -5.31
C GLU A 56 -7.83 20.99 -6.21
N ASN A 57 -6.54 21.32 -6.15
CA ASN A 57 -5.92 22.34 -6.99
C ASN A 57 -5.48 21.80 -8.36
N ILE A 58 -5.49 20.48 -8.56
CA ILE A 58 -5.16 19.85 -9.84
C ILE A 58 -6.46 19.52 -10.59
N PRO A 59 -6.60 19.92 -11.88
CA PRO A 59 -7.77 19.56 -12.67
C PRO A 59 -8.03 18.05 -12.69
N ALA A 60 -9.29 17.63 -12.50
CA ALA A 60 -9.67 16.21 -12.46
C ALA A 60 -9.29 15.45 -13.74
N THR A 61 -9.30 16.13 -14.90
CA THR A 61 -8.82 15.57 -16.18
C THR A 61 -7.34 15.23 -16.11
N PHE A 62 -6.50 16.11 -15.55
CA PHE A 62 -5.07 15.86 -15.40
C PHE A 62 -4.81 14.72 -14.40
N GLN A 63 -5.53 14.67 -13.28
CA GLN A 63 -5.44 13.54 -12.34
C GLN A 63 -5.79 12.20 -13.02
N THR A 64 -6.86 12.19 -13.82
CA THR A 64 -7.31 11.01 -14.56
C THR A 64 -6.28 10.56 -15.59
N GLU A 65 -5.70 11.49 -16.34
CA GLU A 65 -4.66 11.18 -17.31
C GLU A 65 -3.40 10.60 -16.65
N VAL A 66 -2.96 11.17 -15.52
CA VAL A 66 -1.84 10.61 -14.73
C VAL A 66 -2.17 9.20 -14.26
N LEU A 67 -3.36 8.98 -13.70
CA LEU A 67 -3.81 7.66 -13.23
C LEU A 67 -3.84 6.62 -14.35
N VAL A 68 -4.38 6.96 -15.54
CA VAL A 68 -4.38 6.07 -16.71
C VAL A 68 -2.96 5.68 -17.09
N ARG A 69 -2.04 6.65 -17.16
CA ARG A 69 -0.62 6.37 -17.42
C ARG A 69 0.01 5.51 -16.34
N MET A 70 -0.33 5.71 -15.07
CA MET A 70 0.19 4.89 -13.97
C MET A 70 -0.29 3.44 -14.05
N ARG A 71 -1.56 3.20 -14.42
CA ARG A 71 -2.06 1.84 -14.69
C ARG A 71 -1.28 1.18 -15.83
N GLU A 72 -1.06 1.90 -16.93
CA GLU A 72 -0.30 1.39 -18.08
C GLU A 72 1.16 1.07 -17.74
N ILE A 73 1.84 1.96 -16.99
CA ILE A 73 3.26 1.79 -16.64
C ILE A 73 3.43 0.64 -15.63
N THR A 74 2.56 0.56 -14.63
CA THR A 74 2.72 -0.41 -13.54
C THR A 74 2.06 -1.76 -13.82
N GLY A 75 1.08 -1.81 -14.73
CA GLY A 75 0.22 -2.97 -14.94
C GLY A 75 -0.66 -3.30 -13.72
N LEU A 76 -0.79 -2.38 -12.76
CA LEU A 76 -1.54 -2.60 -11.53
C LEU A 76 -2.99 -2.14 -11.65
N PRO A 77 -3.93 -2.87 -11.04
CA PRO A 77 -5.31 -2.42 -10.92
C PRO A 77 -5.40 -1.34 -9.84
N LEU A 78 -5.33 -0.08 -10.26
CA LEU A 78 -5.48 1.10 -9.40
C LEU A 78 -6.92 1.60 -9.44
N VAL A 79 -7.47 2.09 -8.33
CA VAL A 79 -8.82 2.69 -8.30
C VAL A 79 -8.84 4.11 -8.88
N ASN A 80 -10.03 4.64 -9.19
CA ASN A 80 -10.24 6.03 -9.62
C ASN A 80 -10.08 7.03 -8.46
N ARG A 81 -8.93 6.97 -7.78
CA ARG A 81 -8.56 7.83 -6.65
C ARG A 81 -7.11 8.23 -6.80
N VAL A 82 -6.86 9.54 -6.74
CA VAL A 82 -5.53 10.13 -6.74
C VAL A 82 -5.49 11.13 -5.60
N LEU A 83 -4.44 11.06 -4.79
CA LEU A 83 -4.10 12.10 -3.83
C LEU A 83 -2.82 12.77 -4.29
N VAL A 84 -2.81 14.09 -4.35
CA VAL A 84 -1.64 14.86 -4.76
C VAL A 84 -1.16 15.75 -3.63
N THR A 85 0.11 15.57 -3.26
CA THR A 85 0.76 16.37 -2.24
C THR A 85 1.95 17.11 -2.84
N THR A 86 2.10 18.39 -2.49
CA THR A 86 3.39 19.06 -2.67
C THR A 86 4.25 18.87 -1.44
N GLN A 87 5.53 18.63 -1.65
CA GLN A 87 6.52 18.47 -0.61
C GLN A 87 7.64 19.51 -0.79
N ARG A 88 8.02 20.14 0.31
CA ARG A 88 9.12 21.10 0.38
C ARG A 88 10.14 20.67 1.43
N MET A 89 11.41 20.61 1.04
CA MET A 89 12.55 20.45 1.95
C MET A 89 13.33 21.77 1.97
N LEU A 90 13.62 22.31 3.15
CA LEU A 90 14.45 23.51 3.33
C LEU A 90 15.90 23.11 3.63
N PRO A 91 16.89 24.02 3.53
CA PRO A 91 18.27 23.68 3.87
C PRO A 91 18.40 22.99 5.24
N GLY A 92 19.13 21.87 5.29
CA GLY A 92 19.27 21.00 6.46
C GLY A 92 18.17 19.94 6.61
N HIS A 93 17.13 19.94 5.78
CA HIS A 93 16.07 18.93 5.80
C HIS A 93 16.52 17.63 5.13
N VAL A 94 16.01 16.50 5.64
CA VAL A 94 16.33 15.13 5.21
C VAL A 94 15.10 14.25 5.29
N ILE A 95 15.03 13.21 4.47
CA ILE A 95 14.10 12.10 4.65
C ILE A 95 14.94 10.85 4.87
N GLY A 96 14.91 10.32 6.08
CA GLY A 96 15.66 9.13 6.45
C GLY A 96 15.16 7.87 5.74
N LEU A 97 15.86 6.77 5.97
CA LEU A 97 15.57 5.46 5.39
C LEU A 97 14.28 4.80 5.92
N HIS A 98 13.28 4.63 5.07
CA HIS A 98 11.97 4.03 5.38
C HIS A 98 11.48 3.23 4.17
N SER A 99 10.37 2.49 4.31
CA SER A 99 9.80 1.71 3.19
C SER A 99 8.44 2.18 2.69
N ASP A 100 7.78 3.14 3.38
CA ASP A 100 6.38 3.52 3.09
C ASP A 100 5.44 2.33 3.01
N ARG A 101 5.67 1.32 3.87
CA ARG A 101 4.87 0.11 3.90
C ARG A 101 3.35 0.42 3.89
N PRO A 102 2.58 -0.11 2.92
CA PRO A 102 1.18 0.28 2.70
C PRO A 102 0.27 -0.36 3.75
N LEU A 103 -0.22 0.46 4.68
CA LEU A 103 -1.21 0.04 5.66
C LEU A 103 -2.59 -0.14 5.01
N LEU A 104 -3.49 -0.83 5.72
CA LEU A 104 -4.88 -1.01 5.28
C LEU A 104 -5.56 0.33 4.97
N GLY A 105 -6.00 0.49 3.72
CA GLY A 105 -6.68 1.69 3.21
C GLY A 105 -5.77 2.84 2.79
N TYR A 106 -4.46 2.65 2.83
CA TYR A 106 -3.47 3.62 2.39
C TYR A 106 -3.03 3.37 0.94
N GLU A 107 -2.33 4.34 0.37
CA GLU A 107 -1.83 4.25 -0.99
C GLU A 107 -0.89 3.05 -1.19
N PHE A 108 -0.78 2.58 -2.43
CA PHE A 108 0.04 1.45 -2.82
C PHE A 108 1.07 1.80 -3.90
N VAL A 109 0.86 2.87 -4.67
CA VAL A 109 1.80 3.31 -5.69
C VAL A 109 2.05 4.80 -5.51
N ARG A 110 3.30 5.21 -5.68
CA ARG A 110 3.70 6.61 -5.62
C ARG A 110 4.42 7.02 -6.89
N LEU A 111 4.17 8.24 -7.33
CA LEU A 111 4.91 8.93 -8.39
C LEU A 111 5.43 10.26 -7.81
N VAL A 112 6.75 10.42 -7.77
CA VAL A 112 7.44 11.62 -7.26
C VAL A 112 8.01 12.39 -8.43
N VAL A 113 7.66 13.66 -8.56
CA VAL A 113 8.05 14.56 -9.65
C VAL A 113 8.92 15.68 -9.11
N GLN A 114 10.08 15.88 -9.72
CA GLN A 114 11.07 16.88 -9.35
C GLN A 114 10.84 18.19 -10.12
N LEU A 115 10.80 19.35 -9.44
CA LEU A 115 10.45 20.63 -10.08
C LEU A 115 11.46 21.75 -9.85
N ASN A 116 12.70 21.42 -9.48
CA ASN A 116 13.78 22.40 -9.33
C ASN A 116 14.61 22.55 -10.61
N LYS A 117 14.39 23.63 -11.39
CA LYS A 117 15.07 23.90 -12.68
C LYS A 117 16.59 23.98 -12.61
N GLU A 118 17.11 24.56 -11.53
CA GLU A 118 18.54 24.90 -11.39
C GLU A 118 19.24 24.02 -10.34
N TRP A 119 18.78 22.78 -10.15
CA TRP A 119 19.37 21.88 -9.17
C TRP A 119 20.81 21.51 -9.55
N GLN A 120 21.72 21.53 -8.57
CA GLN A 120 23.12 21.15 -8.74
C GLN A 120 23.42 19.91 -7.88
N PRO A 121 24.39 19.07 -8.27
CA PRO A 121 24.72 17.85 -7.51
C PRO A 121 25.11 18.10 -6.05
N ASP A 122 25.74 19.23 -5.74
CA ASP A 122 26.15 19.63 -4.38
C ASP A 122 24.99 20.17 -3.54
N HIS A 123 23.79 20.34 -4.12
CA HIS A 123 22.59 20.71 -3.37
C HIS A 123 21.98 19.56 -2.56
N GLY A 124 22.44 18.31 -2.76
CA GLY A 124 21.91 17.13 -2.10
C GLY A 124 20.52 16.75 -2.62
N GLY A 125 19.63 16.29 -1.74
CA GLY A 125 18.29 15.86 -2.12
C GLY A 125 18.23 14.63 -3.04
N VAL A 126 19.28 13.82 -3.03
CA VAL A 126 19.42 12.62 -3.85
C VAL A 126 18.49 11.55 -3.29
N LEU A 127 17.66 10.95 -4.14
CA LEU A 127 16.87 9.78 -3.78
C LEU A 127 17.80 8.56 -3.77
N GLU A 128 17.82 7.84 -2.66
CA GLU A 128 18.62 6.63 -2.47
C GLU A 128 17.71 5.43 -2.23
N LEU A 129 18.00 4.31 -2.91
CA LEU A 129 17.26 3.05 -2.78
C LEU A 129 18.16 1.95 -2.21
N PHE A 130 17.60 1.13 -1.32
CA PHE A 130 18.34 0.17 -0.51
C PHE A 130 17.74 -1.23 -0.66
N SER A 131 18.57 -2.26 -0.57
CA SER A 131 18.09 -3.66 -0.55
C SER A 131 17.66 -4.10 0.84
N SER A 132 18.20 -3.47 1.89
CA SER A 132 17.79 -3.62 3.29
C SER A 132 18.13 -2.35 4.08
N PRO A 133 17.58 -2.16 5.30
CA PRO A 133 17.87 -1.00 6.15
C PRO A 133 19.36 -0.82 6.50
N GLU A 134 20.12 -1.91 6.55
CA GLU A 134 21.54 -1.93 6.92
C GLU A 134 22.48 -1.85 5.71
N SER A 135 21.93 -1.92 4.49
CA SER A 135 22.71 -1.92 3.25
C SER A 135 23.16 -0.51 2.86
N ALA A 136 24.22 -0.43 2.04
CA ALA A 136 24.54 0.81 1.34
C ALA A 136 23.52 1.08 0.22
N ALA A 137 23.39 2.35 -0.19
CA ALA A 137 22.53 2.72 -1.32
C ALA A 137 22.95 1.93 -2.58
N SER A 138 22.02 1.15 -3.11
CA SER A 138 22.21 0.32 -4.30
C SER A 138 21.87 1.06 -5.59
N PHE A 139 21.06 2.11 -5.48
CA PHE A 139 20.66 2.98 -6.57
C PHE A 139 20.53 4.41 -6.05
N ARG A 140 20.88 5.38 -6.88
CA ARG A 140 20.82 6.82 -6.55
C ARG A 140 20.25 7.58 -7.74
N LEU A 141 19.37 8.54 -7.47
CA LEU A 141 18.75 9.39 -8.49
C LEU A 141 18.84 10.86 -8.05
N ASP A 142 19.54 11.65 -8.86
CA ASP A 142 19.60 13.10 -8.67
C ASP A 142 18.23 13.73 -9.00
N PRO A 143 17.80 14.78 -8.28
CA PRO A 143 16.48 15.38 -8.47
C PRO A 143 16.48 16.34 -9.68
N GLU A 144 16.77 15.81 -10.86
CA GLU A 144 16.76 16.55 -12.13
C GLU A 144 15.37 17.13 -12.42
N TYR A 145 15.32 18.34 -12.97
CA TYR A 145 14.06 19.00 -13.29
C TYR A 145 13.19 18.17 -14.23
N ASN A 146 11.90 18.06 -13.90
CA ASN A 146 10.89 17.28 -14.65
C ASN A 146 11.22 15.78 -14.75
N ALA A 147 12.18 15.29 -13.95
CA ALA A 147 12.33 13.86 -13.74
C ALA A 147 11.22 13.37 -12.80
N ALA A 148 10.73 12.16 -13.08
CA ALA A 148 9.81 11.45 -12.20
C ALA A 148 10.35 10.07 -11.83
N PHE A 149 10.03 9.65 -10.61
CA PHE A 149 10.33 8.34 -10.06
C PHE A 149 9.03 7.72 -9.57
N GLY A 150 8.74 6.48 -9.96
CA GLY A 150 7.54 5.79 -9.51
C GLY A 150 7.81 4.35 -9.11
N PHE A 151 7.08 3.89 -8.10
CA PHE A 151 7.27 2.56 -7.50
C PHE A 151 6.02 2.11 -6.76
N ALA A 152 5.89 0.80 -6.59
CA ALA A 152 4.91 0.21 -5.68
C ALA A 152 5.49 0.20 -4.27
N LEU A 153 4.65 0.53 -3.30
CA LEU A 153 4.98 0.51 -1.89
C LEU A 153 4.85 -0.91 -1.35
N HIS A 154 5.82 -1.35 -0.56
CA HIS A 154 5.78 -2.62 0.16
C HIS A 154 6.69 -2.56 1.39
N ALA A 155 6.67 -3.59 2.24
CA ALA A 155 7.48 -3.61 3.46
C ALA A 155 8.99 -3.45 3.21
N GLU A 156 9.45 -3.82 2.01
CA GLU A 156 10.86 -3.85 1.60
C GLU A 156 11.25 -2.75 0.59
N SER A 157 10.35 -1.79 0.28
CA SER A 157 10.66 -0.69 -0.66
C SER A 157 11.53 0.40 0.00
N TYR A 158 12.68 0.02 0.55
CA TYR A 158 13.53 0.90 1.35
C TYR A 158 14.15 2.04 0.54
N HIS A 159 13.87 3.27 0.95
CA HIS A 159 14.36 4.47 0.30
C HIS A 159 14.53 5.64 1.29
N GLY A 160 15.29 6.64 0.87
CA GLY A 160 15.49 7.89 1.60
C GLY A 160 15.89 9.02 0.66
N VAL A 161 15.89 10.24 1.17
CA VAL A 161 16.36 11.43 0.45
C VAL A 161 17.43 12.12 1.28
N THR A 162 18.63 12.26 0.70
CA THR A 162 19.76 12.89 1.40
C THR A 162 19.42 14.32 1.81
N GLU A 163 20.16 14.83 2.81
CA GLU A 163 20.00 16.21 3.25
C GLU A 163 20.14 17.19 2.08
N VAL A 164 19.33 18.26 2.09
CA VAL A 164 19.38 19.31 1.07
C VAL A 164 20.09 20.56 1.60
N SER A 165 20.87 21.23 0.76
CA SER A 165 21.46 22.55 1.08
C SER A 165 20.70 23.72 0.45
N GLN A 166 19.76 23.43 -0.47
CA GLN A 166 18.85 24.39 -1.10
C GLN A 166 17.38 23.94 -0.99
N PRO A 167 16.40 24.85 -1.10
CA PRO A 167 14.99 24.47 -1.09
C PRO A 167 14.61 23.51 -2.23
N ARG A 168 14.24 22.27 -1.88
CA ARG A 168 13.76 21.25 -2.83
C ARG A 168 12.24 21.21 -2.88
N GLN A 169 11.68 21.10 -4.08
CA GLN A 169 10.25 21.09 -4.34
C GLN A 169 9.89 19.86 -5.18
N THR A 170 8.98 19.05 -4.66
CA THR A 170 8.47 17.86 -5.34
C THR A 170 6.96 17.77 -5.29
N VAL A 171 6.35 17.26 -6.36
CA VAL A 171 4.93 16.88 -6.37
C VAL A 171 4.86 15.36 -6.30
N VAL A 172 4.03 14.84 -5.40
CA VAL A 172 3.86 13.42 -5.15
C VAL A 172 2.41 13.05 -5.46
N PHE A 173 2.22 12.15 -6.41
CA PHE A 173 0.93 11.53 -6.68
C PHE A 173 0.88 10.16 -6.00
N ASN A 174 -0.20 9.90 -5.28
CA ASN A 174 -0.42 8.66 -4.55
C ASN A 174 -1.66 7.96 -5.13
N PHE A 175 -1.56 6.65 -5.32
CA PHE A 175 -2.59 5.82 -5.94
C PHE A 175 -2.89 4.60 -5.09
N TRP A 176 -4.16 4.20 -5.07
CA TRP A 176 -4.64 3.06 -4.29
C TRP A 176 -4.83 1.84 -5.19
N HIS A 177 -4.48 0.67 -4.66
CA HIS A 177 -4.81 -0.61 -5.29
C HIS A 177 -6.28 -0.95 -5.05
N VAL A 178 -6.93 -1.64 -6.01
CA VAL A 178 -8.34 -2.06 -5.89
C VAL A 178 -8.63 -2.95 -4.67
N ALA A 179 -7.61 -3.61 -4.15
CA ALA A 179 -7.70 -4.47 -2.96
C ALA A 179 -7.10 -3.85 -1.68
N ASN A 180 -6.87 -2.54 -1.66
CA ASN A 180 -6.46 -1.81 -0.45
C ASN A 180 -7.15 -0.44 -0.37
N THR A 181 -8.47 -0.43 -0.49
CA THR A 181 -9.26 0.81 -0.54
C THR A 181 -9.64 1.32 0.85
N VAL A 182 -10.05 2.59 0.92
CA VAL A 182 -10.56 3.18 2.17
C VAL A 182 -11.87 2.51 2.59
N GLU A 183 -12.68 2.09 1.61
CA GLU A 183 -13.93 1.36 1.81
C GLU A 183 -13.66 -0.02 2.42
N LEU A 184 -12.67 -0.75 1.91
CA LEU A 184 -12.22 -2.01 2.51
C LEU A 184 -11.70 -1.78 3.93
N ALA A 185 -10.93 -0.72 4.16
CA ALA A 185 -10.46 -0.38 5.50
C ALA A 185 -11.60 -0.12 6.49
N ALA A 186 -12.60 0.67 6.10
CA ALA A 186 -13.77 0.94 6.93
C ALA A 186 -14.58 -0.34 7.20
N HIS A 187 -14.72 -1.21 6.20
CA HIS A 187 -15.38 -2.52 6.35
C HIS A 187 -14.65 -3.40 7.37
N LEU A 188 -13.33 -3.56 7.24
CA LEU A 188 -12.55 -4.40 8.16
C LEU A 188 -12.47 -3.80 9.57
N GLN A 189 -12.37 -2.48 9.70
CA GLN A 189 -12.46 -1.81 11.01
C GLN A 189 -13.81 -2.09 11.69
N THR A 190 -14.90 -2.11 10.92
CA THR A 190 -16.22 -2.46 11.46
C THR A 190 -16.29 -3.94 11.83
N LEU A 191 -15.81 -4.82 10.94
CA LEU A 191 -15.82 -6.27 11.14
C LEU A 191 -14.99 -6.70 12.35
N PHE A 192 -13.90 -6.00 12.67
CA PHE A 192 -13.03 -6.29 13.80
C PHE A 192 -13.15 -5.28 14.96
N ALA A 193 -14.18 -4.42 14.94
CA ALA A 193 -14.46 -3.53 16.07
C ALA A 193 -14.73 -4.35 17.34
N ASN A 194 -14.17 -3.90 18.46
CA ASN A 194 -14.29 -4.54 19.78
C ASN A 194 -14.01 -6.04 19.71
N LEU A 195 -12.86 -6.41 19.16
CA LEU A 195 -12.47 -7.80 18.99
C LEU A 195 -12.32 -8.49 20.36
N HIS A 196 -13.13 -9.52 20.61
CA HIS A 196 -13.02 -10.37 21.80
C HIS A 196 -12.96 -11.85 21.41
N PHE A 197 -11.82 -12.52 21.62
CA PHE A 197 -11.69 -13.96 21.32
C PHE A 197 -12.59 -14.86 22.18
N SER A 198 -13.18 -14.33 23.26
CA SER A 198 -14.21 -15.04 24.03
C SER A 198 -15.52 -15.24 23.27
N GLU A 199 -15.71 -14.57 22.13
CA GLU A 199 -16.83 -14.80 21.20
C GLU A 199 -16.71 -16.17 20.49
N LEU A 200 -15.50 -16.73 20.42
CA LEU A 200 -15.22 -17.96 19.67
C LEU A 200 -15.79 -19.21 20.37
N PRO A 201 -16.16 -20.24 19.59
CA PRO A 201 -16.78 -21.44 20.13
C PRO A 201 -15.82 -22.25 21.00
N ALA A 202 -16.37 -22.93 22.01
CA ALA A 202 -15.59 -23.63 23.02
C ALA A 202 -14.73 -24.79 22.47
N ALA A 203 -15.10 -25.43 21.36
CA ALA A 203 -14.25 -26.46 20.76
C ALA A 203 -12.92 -25.91 20.23
N LEU A 204 -12.80 -24.59 20.01
CA LEU A 204 -11.54 -23.99 19.61
C LEU A 204 -10.53 -23.92 20.77
N ASN A 205 -10.98 -23.84 22.02
CA ASN A 205 -10.12 -23.66 23.20
C ASN A 205 -8.93 -24.62 23.28
N PRO A 206 -9.09 -25.96 23.19
CA PRO A 206 -7.94 -26.86 23.27
C PRO A 206 -6.94 -26.67 22.12
N ILE A 207 -7.41 -26.29 20.93
CA ILE A 207 -6.58 -26.06 19.75
C ILE A 207 -5.82 -24.74 19.89
N ALA A 208 -6.51 -23.68 20.30
CA ALA A 208 -5.91 -22.37 20.51
C ALA A 208 -4.88 -22.39 21.65
N SER A 209 -5.19 -23.04 22.78
CA SER A 209 -4.25 -23.17 23.89
C SER A 209 -2.99 -23.97 23.52
N ASP A 210 -3.13 -25.05 22.74
CA ASP A 210 -1.96 -25.78 22.24
C ASP A 210 -1.14 -24.94 21.25
N ALA A 211 -1.80 -24.22 20.35
CA ALA A 211 -1.13 -23.32 19.41
C ALA A 211 -0.38 -22.19 20.12
N GLU A 212 -0.98 -21.54 21.12
CA GLU A 212 -0.37 -20.47 21.92
C GLU A 212 0.87 -20.92 22.72
N LEU A 213 0.97 -22.21 23.05
CA LEU A 213 2.16 -22.77 23.69
C LEU A 213 3.31 -23.04 22.71
N ASN A 214 3.01 -23.23 21.43
CA ASN A 214 3.95 -23.77 20.45
C ASN A 214 4.26 -22.82 19.28
N LEU A 215 3.44 -21.78 19.07
CA LEU A 215 3.55 -20.85 17.95
C LEU A 215 3.77 -19.41 18.44
N PRO A 216 4.40 -18.55 17.61
CA PRO A 216 4.48 -17.12 17.85
C PRO A 216 3.11 -16.46 18.07
N GLU A 217 3.06 -15.46 18.95
CA GLU A 217 1.85 -14.72 19.31
C GLU A 217 1.18 -14.04 18.10
N ASP A 218 1.97 -13.51 17.16
CA ASP A 218 1.45 -12.87 15.95
C ASP A 218 0.72 -13.88 15.03
N ILE A 219 1.16 -15.14 15.02
CA ILE A 219 0.49 -16.21 14.25
C ILE A 219 -0.83 -16.59 14.92
N THR A 220 -0.84 -16.81 16.23
CA THR A 220 -2.07 -17.22 16.94
C THR A 220 -3.09 -16.09 17.02
N PHE A 221 -2.64 -14.84 17.16
CA PHE A 221 -3.49 -13.65 17.10
C PHE A 221 -4.13 -13.46 15.72
N ARG A 222 -3.37 -13.64 14.63
CA ARG A 222 -3.93 -13.64 13.26
C ARG A 222 -4.94 -14.76 13.07
N ALA A 223 -4.63 -15.98 13.53
CA ALA A 223 -5.53 -17.12 13.42
C ALA A 223 -6.84 -16.92 14.20
N GLY A 224 -6.74 -16.36 15.41
CA GLY A 224 -7.92 -15.95 16.18
C GLY A 224 -8.74 -14.88 15.44
N THR A 225 -8.08 -13.93 14.78
CA THR A 225 -8.75 -12.86 14.03
C THR A 225 -9.49 -13.42 12.80
N ALA A 226 -8.89 -14.38 12.09
CA ALA A 226 -9.56 -15.10 11.00
C ALA A 226 -10.78 -15.90 11.51
N ALA A 227 -10.66 -16.56 12.67
CA ALA A 227 -11.77 -17.27 13.31
C ALA A 227 -12.92 -16.32 13.69
N ILE A 228 -12.62 -15.10 14.16
CA ILE A 228 -13.62 -14.06 14.46
C ILE A 228 -14.36 -13.64 13.19
N ALA A 229 -13.67 -13.47 12.06
CA ALA A 229 -14.33 -13.16 10.79
C ALA A 229 -15.36 -14.23 10.41
N LEU A 230 -14.96 -15.50 10.44
CA LEU A 230 -15.85 -16.63 10.15
C LEU A 230 -17.05 -16.68 11.11
N HIS A 231 -16.80 -16.47 12.40
CA HIS A 231 -17.86 -16.40 13.41
C HIS A 231 -18.85 -15.28 13.10
N ARG A 232 -18.37 -14.07 12.78
CA ARG A 232 -19.21 -12.90 12.50
C ARG A 232 -19.94 -12.99 11.16
N TRP A 233 -19.45 -13.81 10.21
CA TRP A 233 -20.19 -14.19 9.00
C TRP A 233 -21.25 -15.29 9.23
N GLY A 234 -21.34 -15.83 10.45
CA GLY A 234 -22.37 -16.79 10.83
C GLY A 234 -22.06 -18.23 10.44
N TYR A 235 -20.79 -18.57 10.19
CA TYR A 235 -20.38 -19.95 9.96
C TYR A 235 -20.43 -20.78 11.25
N ASP A 236 -20.56 -22.11 11.08
CA ASP A 236 -20.61 -23.03 12.20
C ASP A 236 -19.23 -23.25 12.87
N GLU A 237 -19.25 -23.95 14.00
CA GLU A 237 -18.06 -24.24 14.80
C GLU A 237 -16.98 -25.01 14.02
N ALA A 238 -17.37 -25.91 13.12
CA ALA A 238 -16.41 -26.70 12.36
C ALA A 238 -15.62 -25.83 11.38
N ILE A 239 -16.30 -24.90 10.69
CA ILE A 239 -15.67 -23.96 9.76
C ILE A 239 -14.80 -22.95 10.51
N ILE A 240 -15.26 -22.44 11.67
CA ILE A 240 -14.47 -21.53 12.51
C ILE A 240 -13.16 -22.20 12.95
N VAL A 241 -13.23 -23.45 13.41
CA VAL A 241 -12.03 -24.22 13.79
C VAL A 241 -11.11 -24.46 12.60
N ALA A 242 -11.66 -24.81 11.43
CA ALA A 242 -10.87 -25.00 10.21
C ALA A 242 -10.15 -23.72 9.80
N GLY A 243 -10.79 -22.55 9.92
CA GLY A 243 -10.19 -21.26 9.65
C GLY A 243 -9.02 -20.91 10.57
N TYR A 244 -9.19 -21.14 11.88
CA TYR A 244 -8.10 -20.97 12.84
C TYR A 244 -6.91 -21.87 12.49
N GLN A 245 -7.16 -23.17 12.29
CA GLN A 245 -6.11 -24.14 12.00
C GLN A 245 -5.38 -23.84 10.69
N HIS A 246 -6.11 -23.34 9.68
CA HIS A 246 -5.52 -22.88 8.42
C HIS A 246 -4.60 -21.69 8.63
N SER A 247 -5.09 -20.62 9.26
CA SER A 247 -4.33 -19.38 9.45
C SER A 247 -3.13 -19.54 10.40
N ALA A 248 -3.23 -20.48 11.35
CA ALA A 248 -2.14 -20.89 12.24
C ALA A 248 -1.12 -21.82 11.56
N GLY A 249 -1.37 -22.29 10.33
CA GLY A 249 -0.50 -23.21 9.61
C GLY A 249 -0.52 -24.66 10.15
N LEU A 250 -1.56 -25.02 10.90
CA LEU A 250 -1.71 -26.35 11.51
C LEU A 250 -2.31 -27.37 10.53
N LEU A 251 -3.28 -26.94 9.72
CA LEU A 251 -3.95 -27.80 8.73
C LEU A 251 -4.26 -27.03 7.45
N LEU A 252 -4.13 -27.68 6.30
CA LEU A 252 -4.59 -27.12 5.03
C LEU A 252 -6.11 -27.24 4.92
N CYS A 253 -6.76 -26.18 4.44
CA CYS A 253 -8.20 -26.20 4.22
C CYS A 253 -8.55 -27.16 3.07
N ASN A 254 -9.64 -27.91 3.25
CA ASN A 254 -10.09 -28.90 2.28
C ASN A 254 -10.76 -28.23 1.08
N ARG A 255 -10.22 -28.45 -0.13
CA ARG A 255 -10.75 -27.90 -1.39
C ARG A 255 -12.06 -28.56 -1.87
N SER A 256 -12.47 -29.69 -1.29
CA SER A 256 -13.69 -30.38 -1.75
C SER A 256 -14.98 -29.68 -1.34
N ASP A 257 -14.93 -28.86 -0.29
CA ASP A 257 -16.03 -27.99 0.14
C ASP A 257 -15.69 -26.56 -0.26
N THR A 258 -16.27 -26.10 -1.37
CA THR A 258 -15.93 -24.83 -2.01
C THR A 258 -16.31 -23.62 -1.17
N GLU A 259 -17.41 -23.67 -0.41
CA GLU A 259 -17.83 -22.55 0.45
C GLU A 259 -16.90 -22.43 1.65
N THR A 260 -16.64 -23.54 2.35
CA THR A 260 -15.69 -23.56 3.47
C THR A 260 -14.29 -23.11 3.02
N TYR A 261 -13.83 -23.59 1.86
CA TYR A 261 -12.54 -23.20 1.31
C TYR A 261 -12.45 -21.69 1.03
N ALA A 262 -13.47 -21.15 0.34
CA ALA A 262 -13.60 -19.74 0.06
C ALA A 262 -13.63 -18.87 1.32
N ALA A 263 -14.46 -19.23 2.30
CA ALA A 263 -14.60 -18.52 3.55
C ALA A 263 -13.28 -18.48 4.33
N VAL A 264 -12.59 -19.62 4.44
CA VAL A 264 -11.33 -19.74 5.17
C VAL A 264 -10.22 -18.91 4.52
N LEU A 265 -10.06 -18.97 3.19
CA LEU A 265 -9.06 -18.17 2.49
C LEU A 265 -9.33 -16.67 2.62
N LEU A 266 -10.59 -16.26 2.45
CA LEU A 266 -10.96 -14.86 2.58
C LEU A 266 -10.74 -14.36 4.01
N ALA A 267 -11.09 -15.16 5.03
CA ALA A 267 -10.86 -14.85 6.44
C ALA A 267 -9.38 -14.70 6.77
N ASP A 268 -8.52 -15.60 6.29
CA ASP A 268 -7.07 -15.50 6.49
C ASP A 268 -6.50 -14.23 5.83
N TRP A 269 -6.91 -13.93 4.60
CA TRP A 269 -6.50 -12.72 3.90
C TRP A 269 -6.87 -11.45 4.65
N ILE A 270 -8.13 -11.31 5.09
CA ILE A 270 -8.55 -10.07 5.76
C ILE A 270 -7.95 -9.94 7.16
N ALA A 271 -7.71 -11.06 7.86
CA ALA A 271 -7.00 -11.05 9.12
C ALA A 271 -5.55 -10.62 8.93
N PHE A 272 -4.87 -11.13 7.90
CA PHE A 272 -3.54 -10.67 7.52
C PHE A 272 -3.52 -9.18 7.19
N LEU A 273 -4.41 -8.73 6.30
CA LEU A 273 -4.46 -7.34 5.84
C LEU A 273 -4.80 -6.37 6.98
N TYR A 274 -5.67 -6.76 7.91
CA TYR A 274 -6.04 -5.93 9.07
C TYR A 274 -4.88 -5.73 10.06
N LEU A 275 -4.04 -6.76 10.23
CA LEU A 275 -2.96 -6.75 11.21
C LEU A 275 -1.63 -6.27 10.64
N ASP A 276 -1.42 -6.44 9.33
CA ASP A 276 -0.13 -6.28 8.70
C ASP A 276 -0.19 -5.17 7.64
N SER A 277 0.43 -5.39 6.47
CA SER A 277 0.38 -4.47 5.34
C SER A 277 -0.22 -5.15 4.12
N PHE A 278 -0.73 -4.35 3.20
CA PHE A 278 -1.16 -4.88 1.92
C PHE A 278 0.03 -5.51 1.17
N ASP A 279 -0.11 -6.78 0.83
CA ASP A 279 0.88 -7.57 0.10
C ASP A 279 0.27 -8.04 -1.21
N LEU A 280 0.82 -7.54 -2.32
CA LEU A 280 0.34 -7.85 -3.67
C LEU A 280 0.52 -9.32 -4.06
N ALA A 281 1.59 -9.99 -3.59
CA ALA A 281 1.84 -11.38 -3.92
C ALA A 281 0.81 -12.29 -3.23
N ARG A 282 0.53 -12.04 -1.94
CA ARG A 282 -0.52 -12.73 -1.19
C ARG A 282 -1.90 -12.49 -1.79
N TRP A 283 -2.21 -11.25 -2.17
CA TRP A 283 -3.47 -10.95 -2.85
C TRP A 283 -3.61 -11.71 -4.19
N LYS A 284 -2.54 -11.78 -5.00
CA LYS A 284 -2.55 -12.56 -6.25
C LYS A 284 -2.76 -14.06 -6.01
N ILE A 285 -2.18 -14.61 -4.94
CA ILE A 285 -2.42 -16.00 -4.54
C ILE A 285 -3.89 -16.20 -4.18
N LEU A 286 -4.48 -15.30 -3.38
CA LEU A 286 -5.90 -15.33 -3.05
C LEU A 286 -6.78 -15.31 -4.31
N CYS A 287 -6.54 -14.37 -5.22
CA CYS A 287 -7.27 -14.29 -6.49
C CYS A 287 -7.17 -15.60 -7.29
N SER A 288 -5.97 -16.20 -7.35
CA SER A 288 -5.75 -17.45 -8.07
C SER A 288 -6.44 -18.65 -7.42
N GLU A 289 -6.52 -18.71 -6.09
CA GLU A 289 -7.15 -19.82 -5.38
C GLU A 289 -8.69 -19.71 -5.39
N LEU A 290 -9.23 -18.50 -5.54
CA LEU A 290 -10.66 -18.23 -5.60
C LEU A 290 -11.20 -18.07 -7.03
N ASP A 291 -10.34 -18.19 -8.05
CA ASP A 291 -10.73 -18.11 -9.45
C ASP A 291 -11.74 -19.20 -9.81
N GLY A 292 -12.84 -18.80 -10.45
CA GLY A 292 -13.94 -19.69 -10.86
C GLY A 292 -14.85 -20.19 -9.72
N ILE A 293 -14.64 -19.77 -8.47
CA ILE A 293 -15.54 -20.08 -7.36
C ILE A 293 -16.72 -19.10 -7.35
N GLU A 294 -17.94 -19.61 -7.20
CA GLU A 294 -19.15 -18.78 -7.06
C GLU A 294 -19.12 -18.00 -5.74
N VAL A 295 -19.58 -16.75 -5.76
CA VAL A 295 -19.61 -15.90 -4.57
C VAL A 295 -20.80 -16.29 -3.69
N PHE A 296 -20.52 -16.69 -2.45
CA PHE A 296 -21.54 -17.06 -1.47
C PHE A 296 -22.15 -15.83 -0.79
N ALA A 297 -23.46 -15.88 -0.51
CA ALA A 297 -24.21 -14.74 0.02
C ALA A 297 -23.63 -14.19 1.34
N GLN A 298 -23.14 -15.05 2.23
CA GLN A 298 -22.52 -14.67 3.50
C GLN A 298 -21.18 -13.92 3.30
N LEU A 299 -20.49 -14.15 2.18
CA LEU A 299 -19.19 -13.56 1.88
C LEU A 299 -19.28 -12.34 0.98
N MET A 300 -20.40 -12.14 0.27
CA MET A 300 -20.52 -11.23 -0.86
C MET A 300 -19.96 -9.83 -0.61
N GLN A 301 -20.31 -9.19 0.51
CA GLN A 301 -19.82 -7.86 0.84
C GLN A 301 -18.29 -7.82 1.00
N THR A 302 -17.70 -8.75 1.76
CA THR A 302 -16.24 -8.81 1.95
C THR A 302 -15.55 -9.19 0.64
N TRP A 303 -16.16 -10.11 -0.10
CA TRP A 303 -15.64 -10.61 -1.37
C TRP A 303 -15.50 -9.48 -2.39
N GLU A 304 -16.56 -8.69 -2.63
CA GLU A 304 -16.56 -7.58 -3.57
C GLU A 304 -15.50 -6.51 -3.23
N LEU A 305 -15.24 -6.28 -1.94
CA LEU A 305 -14.22 -5.32 -1.50
C LEU A 305 -12.79 -5.87 -1.61
N CYS A 306 -12.57 -7.17 -1.43
CA CYS A 306 -11.24 -7.79 -1.52
C CYS A 306 -10.86 -8.18 -2.94
N LEU A 307 -11.85 -8.58 -3.74
CA LEU A 307 -11.72 -9.18 -5.06
C LEU A 307 -12.67 -8.47 -6.04
N PRO A 308 -12.58 -7.13 -6.17
CA PRO A 308 -13.46 -6.41 -7.08
C PRO A 308 -13.24 -6.89 -8.50
N GLU A 309 -14.34 -7.04 -9.25
CA GLU A 309 -14.26 -7.35 -10.67
C GLU A 309 -13.39 -6.29 -11.36
N LEU A 310 -12.31 -6.76 -11.98
CA LEU A 310 -11.46 -5.90 -12.78
C LEU A 310 -12.26 -5.51 -14.03
N SER A 311 -12.90 -4.35 -13.98
CA SER A 311 -13.45 -3.71 -15.17
C SER A 311 -12.27 -3.39 -16.09
N VAL A 312 -12.08 -4.22 -17.12
CA VAL A 312 -11.04 -4.05 -18.15
C VAL A 312 -11.29 -2.81 -18.98
#